data_AF-A0A6B3EIK6-F1
#
_entry.id   AF-A0A6B3EIK6-F1
#
_cell.length_a   1.000
_cell.length_b   1.000
_cell.length_c   1.000
_cell.angle_alpha   90.00
_cell.angle_beta   90.00
_cell.angle_gamma   90.00
#
_symmetry.space_group_name_H-M   'P 1'
#
loop_
_entity.id
_entity.type
_entity.pdbx_description
1 polymer ?
#
loop_
_entity_poly.entity_id
_entity_poly.type
_entity_poly.pdbx_seq_one_letter_code
_entity_poly.pdbx_strand_id
1 'polypeptide(L)'
;PGIDGGKTAVLEPEELDDEYFMLRVRIDGGRLTTAQLRVIGEISQEFARGTADLTDRQNVQFHWIRIEDVPEIWRRLEGVGLSTTEACGDTPRVVLGSPVAGIAEDEIIDGTPAIEEIHRRVIGNPEFSNLPRKFKT
;
A
#
# COMPACT_ATOMS: atom_id res chain seq x y z
N PRO A 1 8.72 16.18 -18.12
CA PRO A 1 7.36 16.10 -17.55
C PRO A 1 7.44 16.31 -16.04
N GLY A 2 6.67 17.26 -15.52
CA GLY A 2 6.70 17.65 -14.11
C GLY A 2 6.58 19.16 -13.95
N ILE A 3 5.82 19.55 -12.93
CA ILE A 3 5.64 20.94 -12.54
C ILE A 3 6.75 21.28 -11.55
N ASP A 4 7.37 22.45 -11.73
CA ASP A 4 8.42 22.92 -10.82
C ASP A 4 7.87 23.11 -9.41
N GLY A 5 8.65 22.74 -8.39
CA GLY A 5 8.22 22.73 -6.99
C GLY A 5 7.81 24.11 -6.46
N GLY A 6 8.28 25.19 -7.10
CA GLY A 6 7.84 26.56 -6.80
C GLY A 6 6.41 26.88 -7.24
N LYS A 7 5.79 26.04 -8.09
CA LYS A 7 4.44 26.25 -8.63
C LYS A 7 3.35 25.49 -7.89
N THR A 8 3.69 24.55 -7.02
CA THR A 8 2.71 23.75 -6.26
C THR A 8 1.91 24.57 -5.24
N ALA A 9 2.35 25.78 -4.91
CA ALA A 9 1.63 26.71 -4.04
C ALA A 9 0.80 27.76 -4.81
N VAL A 10 0.85 27.73 -6.14
CA VAL A 10 0.31 28.78 -7.02
C VAL A 10 -0.74 28.24 -8.00
N LEU A 11 -0.57 26.99 -8.45
CA LEU A 11 -1.51 26.33 -9.35
C LEU A 11 -2.67 25.71 -8.58
N GLU A 12 -3.84 25.66 -9.22
CA GLU A 12 -5.00 24.97 -8.66
C GLU A 12 -4.75 23.44 -8.65
N PRO A 13 -5.35 22.68 -7.72
CA PRO A 13 -5.09 21.25 -7.56
C PRO A 13 -5.27 20.45 -8.86
N GLU A 14 -6.28 20.79 -9.66
CA GLU A 14 -6.58 20.10 -10.92
C GLU A 14 -5.51 20.33 -12.00
N GLU A 15 -4.72 21.40 -11.88
CA GLU A 15 -3.58 21.68 -12.75
C GLU A 15 -2.31 20.96 -12.29
N LEU A 16 -2.29 20.45 -11.05
CA LEU A 16 -1.21 19.65 -10.48
C LEU A 16 -1.41 18.15 -10.71
N ASP A 17 -2.66 17.74 -10.97
CA ASP A 17 -3.02 16.35 -11.22
C ASP A 17 -2.53 15.90 -12.61
N ASP A 18 -1.87 14.74 -12.64
CA ASP A 18 -1.40 14.08 -13.86
C ASP A 18 -2.42 12.99 -14.27
N GLU A 19 -2.30 12.46 -15.50
CA GLU A 19 -3.13 11.34 -15.98
C GLU A 19 -2.80 10.00 -15.29
N TYR A 20 -1.69 9.97 -14.54
CA TYR A 20 -1.18 8.79 -13.86
C TYR A 20 -1.47 8.79 -12.36
N PHE A 21 -1.54 7.59 -11.79
CA PHE A 21 -1.81 7.35 -10.39
C PHE A 21 -0.59 6.82 -9.65
N MET A 22 -0.51 7.19 -8.37
CA MET A 22 0.23 6.42 -7.38
C MET A 22 -0.68 5.29 -6.87
N LEU A 23 -0.16 4.06 -6.86
CA LEU A 23 -0.85 2.89 -6.33
C LEU A 23 -0.06 2.32 -5.15
N ARG A 24 -0.74 2.11 -4.02
CA ARG A 24 -0.13 1.57 -2.81
C ARG A 24 -0.63 0.17 -2.52
N VAL A 25 0.30 -0.80 -2.50
CA VAL A 25 0.02 -2.17 -2.07
C VAL A 25 0.00 -2.20 -0.54
N ARG A 26 -1.04 -2.79 0.06
CA ARG A 26 -1.15 -2.97 1.52
C ARG A 26 -0.39 -4.24 1.95
N ILE A 27 0.54 -4.09 2.87
CA ILE A 27 1.39 -5.17 3.39
C ILE A 27 1.44 -5.07 4.92
N ASP A 28 0.40 -5.61 5.58
CA ASP A 28 0.33 -5.58 7.04
C ASP A 28 1.49 -6.37 7.67
N GLY A 29 2.13 -5.78 8.68
CA GLY A 29 3.34 -6.29 9.31
C GLY A 29 4.60 -6.26 8.42
N GLY A 30 4.52 -5.77 7.17
CA GLY A 30 5.65 -5.73 6.25
C GLY A 30 6.13 -7.11 5.76
N ARG A 31 5.31 -8.15 5.94
CA ARG A 31 5.68 -9.54 5.64
C ARG A 31 5.21 -9.94 4.25
N LEU A 32 6.13 -10.49 3.45
CA LEU A 32 5.85 -11.02 2.12
C LEU A 32 6.46 -12.40 1.93
N THR A 33 5.77 -13.24 1.18
CA THR A 33 6.36 -14.44 0.58
C THR A 33 7.18 -14.06 -0.66
N THR A 34 8.08 -14.95 -1.10
CA THR A 34 8.86 -14.75 -2.34
C THR A 34 7.97 -14.68 -3.58
N ALA A 35 6.84 -15.40 -3.59
CA ALA A 35 5.86 -15.34 -4.68
C ALA A 35 5.16 -13.97 -4.75
N GLN A 36 4.75 -13.43 -3.60
CA GLN A 36 4.16 -12.09 -3.52
C GLN A 36 5.14 -11.00 -3.97
N LEU A 37 6.40 -11.07 -3.50
CA LEU A 37 7.43 -10.12 -3.90
C LEU A 37 7.72 -10.17 -5.41
N ARG A 38 7.70 -11.36 -6.01
CA ARG A 38 7.87 -11.54 -7.46
C ARG A 38 6.76 -10.84 -8.23
N VAL A 39 5.49 -11.04 -7.84
CA VAL A 39 4.34 -10.38 -8.48
C VAL A 39 4.42 -8.86 -8.37
N ILE A 40 4.81 -8.32 -7.21
CA ILE A 40 5.04 -6.88 -7.03
C ILE A 40 6.10 -6.38 -8.02
N GLY A 41 7.21 -7.11 -8.19
CA GLY A 41 8.27 -6.76 -9.14
C GLY A 41 7.80 -6.81 -10.60
N GLU A 42 7.03 -7.83 -10.98
CA GLU A 42 6.46 -7.96 -12.32
C GLU A 42 5.49 -6.81 -12.64
N ILE A 43 4.61 -6.46 -11.69
CA ILE A 43 3.71 -5.31 -11.82
C ILE A 43 4.49 -4.01 -12.01
N SER A 44 5.57 -3.82 -11.23
CA SER A 44 6.42 -2.64 -11.35
C SER A 44 6.99 -2.48 -12.75
N GLN A 45 7.57 -3.56 -13.31
CA GLN A 45 8.19 -3.54 -14.63
C GLN A 45 7.18 -3.30 -15.75
N GLU A 46 6.00 -3.91 -15.67
CA GLU A 46 4.99 -3.86 -16.73
C GLU A 46 4.14 -2.58 -16.69
N PHE A 47 3.69 -2.17 -15.50
CA PHE A 47 2.68 -1.11 -15.34
C PHE A 47 3.21 0.17 -14.69
N ALA A 48 4.33 0.11 -13.96
CA ALA A 48 4.83 1.25 -13.17
C ALA A 48 6.17 1.81 -13.68
N ARG A 49 6.55 1.50 -14.94
CA ARG A 49 7.83 1.92 -15.55
C ARG A 49 9.06 1.51 -14.74
N GLY A 50 8.98 0.38 -14.04
CA GLY A 50 10.04 -0.12 -13.17
C GLY A 50 10.18 0.64 -11.84
N THR A 51 9.24 1.53 -11.48
CA THR A 51 9.24 2.20 -10.17
C THR A 51 8.66 1.28 -9.09
N ALA A 52 9.29 1.27 -7.92
CA ALA A 52 8.79 0.56 -6.73
C ALA A 52 9.47 1.14 -5.49
N ASP A 53 8.74 1.95 -4.74
CA ASP A 53 9.28 2.64 -3.57
C ASP A 53 8.83 1.94 -2.28
N LEU A 54 9.78 1.56 -1.44
CA LEU A 54 9.49 1.11 -0.08
C LEU A 54 9.13 2.31 0.78
N THR A 55 8.00 2.19 1.47
CA THR A 55 7.50 3.25 2.35
C THR A 55 8.04 3.09 3.76
N ASP A 56 8.04 4.18 4.53
CA ASP A 56 8.28 4.18 5.97
C ASP A 56 7.22 3.41 6.79
N ARG A 57 6.19 2.89 6.12
CA ARG A 57 5.13 2.06 6.69
C ARG A 57 5.09 0.65 6.10
N GLN A 58 6.24 0.14 5.64
CA GLN A 58 6.43 -1.25 5.20
C GLN A 58 5.65 -1.68 3.94
N ASN A 59 4.99 -0.75 3.25
CA ASN A 59 4.33 -0.97 1.97
C ASN A 59 5.27 -0.74 0.77
N VAL A 60 4.80 -1.13 -0.41
CA VAL A 60 5.34 -0.73 -1.73
C VAL A 60 4.39 0.28 -2.39
N GLN A 61 4.96 1.33 -2.98
CA GLN A 61 4.25 2.27 -3.85
C GLN A 61 4.76 2.20 -5.28
N PHE A 62 3.82 2.16 -6.21
CA PHE A 62 4.05 2.34 -7.63
C PHE A 62 3.65 3.75 -8.04
N HIS A 63 4.33 4.28 -9.05
CA HIS A 63 3.95 5.50 -9.75
C HIS A 63 3.72 5.18 -11.24
N TRP A 64 3.16 6.13 -11.98
CA TRP A 64 2.89 6.00 -13.42
C TRP A 64 1.82 4.95 -13.78
N ILE A 65 0.98 4.55 -12.83
CA ILE A 65 -0.12 3.61 -13.10
C ILE A 65 -1.19 4.32 -13.91
N ARG A 66 -1.67 3.70 -14.98
CA ARG A 66 -2.86 4.16 -15.71
C ARG A 66 -4.12 3.51 -15.15
N ILE A 67 -5.24 4.20 -15.19
CA ILE A 67 -6.50 3.69 -14.64
C ILE A 67 -6.96 2.38 -15.32
N GLU A 68 -6.66 2.22 -16.61
CA GLU A 68 -7.01 1.04 -17.41
C GLU A 68 -6.28 -0.23 -16.95
N ASP A 69 -5.10 -0.07 -16.35
CA ASP A 69 -4.27 -1.20 -15.89
C ASP A 69 -4.68 -1.70 -14.50
N VAL A 70 -5.41 -0.88 -13.72
CA VAL A 70 -5.76 -1.18 -12.32
C VAL A 70 -6.51 -2.51 -12.14
N PRO A 71 -7.50 -2.89 -12.97
CA PRO A 71 -8.18 -4.18 -12.83
C PRO A 71 -7.23 -5.37 -12.99
N GLU A 72 -6.28 -5.30 -13.91
CA GLU A 72 -5.28 -6.36 -14.13
C GLU A 72 -4.27 -6.42 -12.99
N ILE A 73 -3.84 -5.25 -12.48
CA ILE A 73 -2.97 -5.15 -11.30
C ILE A 73 -3.66 -5.82 -10.10
N TRP A 74 -4.93 -5.51 -9.84
CA TRP A 74 -5.69 -6.14 -8.76
C TRP A 74 -5.81 -7.64 -8.94
N ARG A 75 -6.15 -8.13 -10.14
CA ARG A 75 -6.21 -9.57 -10.43
C ARG A 75 -4.91 -10.30 -10.09
N ARG A 76 -3.74 -9.70 -10.40
CA ARG A 76 -2.43 -10.29 -10.08
C ARG A 76 -2.11 -10.24 -8.58
N LEU A 77 -2.37 -9.11 -7.92
CA LEU A 77 -2.16 -8.95 -6.48
C LEU A 77 -3.05 -9.91 -5.68
N GLU A 78 -4.33 -9.99 -6.00
CA GLU A 78 -5.30 -10.88 -5.36
C GLU A 78 -4.93 -12.35 -5.58
N GLY A 79 -4.39 -12.69 -6.76
CA GLY A 79 -3.87 -14.02 -7.08
C GLY A 79 -2.76 -14.50 -6.14
N VAL A 80 -2.10 -13.60 -5.41
CA VAL A 80 -1.10 -13.91 -4.36
C VAL A 80 -1.52 -13.44 -2.96
N GLY A 81 -2.81 -13.12 -2.78
CA GLY A 81 -3.38 -12.72 -1.49
C GLY A 81 -3.00 -11.30 -1.03
N LEU A 82 -2.58 -10.43 -1.94
CA LEU A 82 -2.34 -9.01 -1.67
C LEU A 82 -3.53 -8.16 -2.09
N SER A 83 -3.65 -6.96 -1.52
CA SER A 83 -4.72 -6.01 -1.86
C SER A 83 -4.25 -4.56 -1.76
N THR A 84 -5.10 -3.64 -2.21
CA THR A 84 -4.93 -2.18 -2.03
C THR A 84 -6.00 -1.59 -1.09
N THR A 85 -6.85 -2.46 -0.53
CA THR A 85 -8.00 -2.10 0.30
C THR A 85 -7.57 -1.21 1.45
N GLU A 86 -8.17 -0.02 1.52
CA GLU A 86 -7.95 0.94 2.62
C GLU A 86 -6.47 1.33 2.83
N ALA A 87 -5.62 1.19 1.80
CA ALA A 87 -4.23 1.67 1.85
C ALA A 87 -4.13 3.22 1.90
N CYS A 88 -5.19 3.89 1.42
CA CYS A 88 -5.39 5.33 1.37
C CYS A 88 -6.82 5.70 1.85
N GLY A 89 -7.12 7.00 1.91
CA GLY A 89 -8.43 7.50 2.37
C GLY A 89 -8.55 7.65 3.88
N ASP A 90 -9.78 7.91 4.32
CA ASP A 90 -10.18 8.13 5.72
C ASP A 90 -10.63 6.82 6.36
N THR A 91 -9.68 5.91 6.43
CA THR A 91 -9.82 4.50 6.85
C THR A 91 -8.57 4.03 7.60
N PRO A 92 -8.59 2.85 8.22
CA PRO A 92 -7.42 2.20 8.81
C PRO A 92 -6.36 1.88 7.75
N ARG A 93 -5.19 2.50 7.89
CA ARG A 93 -4.03 2.23 7.04
C ARG A 93 -3.38 0.89 7.42
N VAL A 94 -2.28 0.58 6.75
CA VAL A 94 -1.42 -0.57 7.09
C VAL A 94 -1.12 -0.60 8.59
N VAL A 95 -1.18 -1.80 9.17
CA VAL A 95 -0.81 -2.09 10.55
C VAL A 95 0.68 -2.42 10.58
N LEU A 96 1.45 -1.64 11.33
CA LEU A 96 2.88 -1.90 11.46
C LEU A 96 3.15 -3.12 12.34
N GLY A 97 4.19 -3.86 11.98
CA GLY A 97 4.69 -5.00 12.76
C GLY A 97 6.21 -4.99 12.82
N SER A 98 6.78 -5.60 13.86
CA SER A 98 8.23 -5.78 13.93
C SER A 98 8.72 -6.57 12.70
N PRO A 99 9.78 -6.12 12.00
CA PRO A 99 10.32 -6.83 10.84
C PRO A 99 10.93 -8.19 11.20
N VAL A 100 11.16 -8.44 12.50
CA VAL A 100 11.74 -9.66 13.06
C VAL A 100 10.80 -10.34 14.07
N ALA A 101 9.50 -10.08 13.99
CA ALA A 101 8.48 -10.72 14.83
C ALA A 101 8.51 -12.25 14.68
N GLY A 102 8.54 -12.98 15.80
CA GLY A 102 8.67 -14.43 15.84
C GLY A 102 10.10 -14.96 15.65
N ILE A 103 11.09 -14.06 15.56
CA ILE A 103 12.51 -14.41 15.29
C ILE A 103 13.45 -13.77 16.31
N ALA A 104 13.21 -12.52 16.71
CA ALA A 104 14.11 -11.77 17.58
C ALA A 104 14.23 -12.42 18.97
N GLU A 105 15.47 -12.59 19.45
CA GLU A 105 15.75 -13.16 20.78
C GLU A 105 15.21 -12.27 21.91
N ASP A 106 15.23 -10.96 21.70
CA ASP A 106 14.82 -9.92 22.65
C ASP A 106 13.36 -9.48 22.49
N GLU A 107 12.56 -10.14 21.64
CA GLU A 107 11.15 -9.80 21.50
C GLU A 107 10.37 -10.18 22.76
N ILE A 108 9.55 -9.25 23.25
CA ILE A 108 8.68 -9.51 24.40
C ILE A 108 7.53 -10.45 23.98
N ILE A 109 7.01 -10.26 22.77
CA ILE A 109 5.89 -11.03 22.20
C ILE A 109 5.85 -10.88 20.68
N ASP A 110 5.55 -11.97 19.97
CA ASP A 110 5.18 -11.91 18.56
C ASP A 110 3.76 -11.35 18.39
N GLY A 111 3.67 -10.13 17.85
CA GLY A 111 2.40 -9.45 17.59
C GLY A 111 1.67 -9.89 16.31
N THR A 112 2.26 -10.76 15.48
CA THR A 112 1.70 -11.18 14.19
C THR A 112 0.26 -11.69 14.29
N PRO A 113 -0.11 -12.56 15.25
CA PRO A 113 -1.50 -13.06 15.34
C PRO A 113 -2.53 -11.94 15.56
N ALA A 114 -2.14 -10.87 16.28
CA ALA A 114 -3.03 -9.72 16.48
C ALA A 114 -3.18 -8.90 15.18
N ILE A 115 -2.09 -8.74 14.41
CA ILE A 115 -2.13 -8.05 13.11
C ILE A 115 -3.03 -8.79 12.13
N GLU A 116 -2.90 -10.12 12.04
CA GLU A 116 -3.75 -10.96 11.18
C GLU A 116 -5.23 -10.87 11.57
N GLU A 117 -5.51 -10.85 12.87
CA GLU A 117 -6.89 -10.75 13.37
C GLU A 117 -7.49 -9.36 13.15
N ILE A 118 -6.70 -8.29 13.30
CA ILE A 118 -7.11 -6.93 12.95
C ILE A 118 -7.41 -6.88 11.44
N HIS A 119 -6.52 -7.41 10.61
CA HIS A 119 -6.73 -7.45 9.16
C HIS A 119 -8.06 -8.12 8.82
N ARG A 120 -8.29 -9.32 9.36
CA ARG A 120 -9.50 -10.13 9.09
C ARG A 120 -10.81 -9.46 9.52
N ARG A 121 -10.81 -8.73 10.65
CA ARG A 121 -12.03 -8.13 11.21
C ARG A 121 -12.32 -6.71 10.71
N VAL A 122 -11.27 -5.94 10.43
CA VAL A 122 -11.36 -4.50 10.20
C VAL A 122 -11.30 -4.17 8.72
N ILE A 123 -10.44 -4.84 7.95
CA ILE A 123 -10.15 -4.42 6.58
C ILE A 123 -11.25 -4.86 5.63
N GLY A 124 -11.82 -3.89 4.90
CA GLY A 124 -13.00 -4.08 4.06
C GLY A 124 -14.33 -4.13 4.82
N ASN A 125 -14.32 -3.88 6.13
CA ASN A 125 -15.54 -3.82 6.94
C ASN A 125 -16.15 -2.39 6.90
N PRO A 126 -17.40 -2.22 6.43
CA PRO A 126 -18.06 -0.92 6.35
C PRO A 126 -18.14 -0.13 7.66
N GLU A 127 -18.10 -0.80 8.82
CA GLU A 127 -18.07 -0.15 10.13
C GLU A 127 -16.81 0.71 10.34
N PHE A 128 -15.73 0.41 9.60
CA PHE A 128 -14.43 1.08 9.73
C PHE A 128 -13.99 1.81 8.45
N SER A 129 -14.80 1.82 7.39
CA SER A 129 -14.43 2.42 6.09
C SER A 129 -14.82 3.89 5.91
N ASN A 130 -15.38 4.55 6.93
CA ASN A 130 -15.76 5.97 6.90
C ASN A 130 -15.38 6.67 8.22
N LEU A 131 -14.08 6.77 8.49
CA LEU A 131 -13.56 7.42 9.69
C LEU A 131 -13.45 8.93 9.49
N PRO A 132 -13.32 9.74 10.57
CA PRO A 132 -13.09 11.19 10.44
C PRO A 132 -11.80 11.54 9.68
N ARG A 133 -10.79 10.68 9.77
CA ARG A 133 -9.54 10.78 9.01
C ARG A 133 -8.79 9.46 9.00
N LYS A 134 -7.71 9.39 8.21
CA LYS A 134 -6.70 8.31 8.24
C LYS A 134 -6.38 7.85 9.67
N PHE A 135 -6.46 6.54 9.91
CA PHE A 135 -6.10 5.92 11.17
C PHE A 135 -4.86 5.04 10.98
N LYS A 136 -3.82 5.21 11.80
CA LYS A 136 -2.56 4.48 11.69
C LYS A 136 -2.39 3.60 12.92
N THR A 137 -2.24 2.30 12.69
CA THR A 137 -1.89 1.29 13.69
C THR A 137 -0.43 0.91 13.55
#